data_AF-A0A2G0Q8Q8-F1
#
_entry.id   AF-A0A2G0Q8Q8-F1
#
_cell.length_a   1.000
_cell.length_b   1.000
_cell.length_c   1.000
_cell.angle_alpha   90.00
_cell.angle_beta   90.00
_cell.angle_gamma   90.00
#
_symmetry.space_group_name_H-M   'P 1'
#
loop_
_entity.id
_entity.type
_entity.pdbx_description
1 polymer ?
#
loop_
_entity_poly.entity_id
_entity_poly.type
_entity_poly.pdbx_seq_one_letter_code
_entity_poly.pdbx_strand_id
1 'polypeptide(L)'
;MTDIAILGDRLTKDHHYAIDIHQFRVKTQSGRESPTTSGIHQDGQDWIFMHFIHSHNTEPVISEVHATADEAPPLLHTALEYFLETLIINDKRLYHRASNVRQISPTNMAYRDLLLVTFRQLPEQQKS
;
A
#
# COMPACT_ATOMS: atom_id res chain seq x y z
N MET A 1 -11.38 -10.98 -7.22
CA MET A 1 -11.03 -11.16 -5.79
C MET A 1 -9.61 -11.68 -5.75
N THR A 2 -8.71 -11.00 -5.03
CA THR A 2 -7.30 -11.40 -4.93
C THR A 2 -7.14 -12.36 -3.75
N ASP A 3 -6.61 -13.56 -4.01
CA ASP A 3 -6.35 -14.56 -2.98
C ASP A 3 -4.92 -14.39 -2.44
N ILE A 4 -4.76 -14.34 -1.12
CA ILE A 4 -3.47 -14.28 -0.43
C ILE A 4 -2.63 -15.54 -0.67
N ALA A 5 -3.26 -16.65 -1.07
CA ALA A 5 -2.57 -17.87 -1.47
C ALA A 5 -1.55 -17.66 -2.60
N ILE A 6 -1.60 -16.54 -3.33
CA ILE A 6 -0.57 -16.14 -4.30
C ILE A 6 0.84 -16.04 -3.70
N LEU A 7 0.98 -15.91 -2.37
CA LEU A 7 2.28 -15.96 -1.70
C LEU A 7 2.78 -17.38 -1.42
N GLY A 8 2.01 -18.45 -1.68
CA GLY A 8 2.32 -19.80 -1.22
C GLY A 8 3.77 -20.24 -1.45
N ASP A 9 4.24 -20.15 -2.70
CA ASP A 9 5.60 -20.52 -3.07
C ASP A 9 6.65 -19.43 -2.75
N ARG A 10 6.20 -18.26 -2.31
CA ARG A 10 7.04 -17.10 -1.95
C ARG A 10 7.28 -16.96 -0.45
N LEU A 11 6.52 -17.68 0.38
CA LEU A 11 6.77 -17.78 1.81
C LEU A 11 7.74 -18.93 2.09
N THR A 12 8.63 -18.73 3.05
CA THR A 12 9.54 -19.77 3.49
C THR A 12 8.76 -20.78 4.31
N LYS A 13 8.85 -22.05 3.95
CA LYS A 13 8.22 -23.15 4.72
C LYS A 13 8.80 -23.20 6.14
N ASP A 14 7.99 -23.72 7.06
CA ASP A 14 8.34 -23.92 8.47
C ASP A 14 8.73 -22.64 9.24
N HIS A 15 8.37 -21.47 8.71
CA HIS A 15 8.53 -20.18 9.37
C HIS A 15 7.19 -19.61 9.86
N HIS A 16 7.25 -18.85 10.95
CA HIS A 16 6.11 -18.08 11.44
C HIS A 16 6.13 -16.67 10.85
N TYR A 17 4.94 -16.16 10.51
CA TYR A 17 4.76 -14.82 9.99
C TYR A 17 3.80 -14.04 10.90
N ALA A 18 4.17 -12.80 11.23
CA ALA A 18 3.21 -11.82 11.73
C ALA A 18 2.40 -11.30 10.54
N ILE A 19 1.08 -11.23 10.74
CA ILE A 19 0.15 -10.67 9.76
C ILE A 19 -0.54 -9.48 10.40
N ASP A 20 -0.20 -8.28 9.94
CA ASP A 20 -0.80 -7.04 10.44
C ASP A 20 -1.80 -6.51 9.42
N ILE A 21 -2.99 -6.13 9.91
CA ILE A 21 -4.11 -5.65 9.10
C ILE A 21 -4.42 -4.20 9.49
N HIS A 22 -4.31 -3.30 8.53
CA HIS A 22 -4.56 -1.88 8.71
C HIS A 22 -5.68 -1.41 7.80
N GLN A 23 -6.84 -1.10 8.37
CA GLN A 23 -7.92 -0.42 7.66
C GLN A 23 -7.85 1.07 7.99
N PHE A 24 -7.77 1.92 6.96
CA PHE A 24 -7.68 3.36 7.17
C PHE A 24 -8.30 4.17 6.03
N ARG A 25 -8.52 5.45 6.36
CA ARG A 25 -9.02 6.47 5.45
C ARG A 25 -8.07 7.68 5.47
N VAL A 26 -7.60 8.08 4.30
CA VAL A 26 -6.93 9.37 4.11
C VAL A 26 -7.98 10.39 3.67
N LYS A 27 -8.07 11.55 4.35
CA LYS A 27 -9.11 12.56 4.13
C LYS A 27 -8.49 13.93 3.86
N THR A 28 -9.13 14.72 3.01
CA THR A 28 -8.81 16.14 2.85
C THR A 28 -10.07 17.00 2.63
N GLN A 29 -9.97 18.30 2.94
CA GLN A 29 -11.05 19.27 2.80
C GLN A 29 -10.51 20.70 2.63
N SER A 30 -11.39 21.61 2.23
CA SER A 30 -11.09 23.06 2.10
C SER A 30 -9.95 23.39 1.14
N GLY A 31 -9.83 22.65 0.04
CA GLY A 31 -8.82 22.84 -0.99
C GLY A 31 -7.41 22.41 -0.57
N ARG A 32 -7.25 21.74 0.58
CA ARG A 32 -5.96 21.23 1.04
C ARG A 32 -5.64 19.88 0.38
N GLU A 33 -4.38 19.49 0.44
CA GLU A 33 -3.95 18.13 0.12
C GLU A 33 -3.66 17.36 1.39
N SER A 34 -3.89 16.04 1.38
CA SER A 34 -3.48 15.15 2.46
C SER A 34 -2.43 14.16 1.95
N PRO A 35 -1.23 14.11 2.55
CA PRO A 35 -0.20 13.18 2.14
C PRO A 35 -0.61 11.74 2.44
N THR A 36 -0.42 10.85 1.46
CA THR A 36 -0.58 9.40 1.67
C THR A 36 0.70 8.79 2.23
N THR A 37 1.86 9.25 1.74
CA THR A 37 3.19 8.84 2.19
C THR A 37 4.10 10.06 2.28
N SER A 38 5.22 9.98 3.02
CA SER A 38 6.20 11.09 3.10
C SER A 38 7.24 11.07 1.98
N GLY A 39 7.29 10.02 1.17
CA GLY A 39 8.26 9.82 0.09
C GLY A 39 8.24 8.39 -0.45
N ILE A 40 9.28 8.05 -1.23
CA ILE A 40 9.59 6.68 -1.67
C ILE A 40 10.18 5.92 -0.47
N HIS A 41 9.57 4.80 -0.08
CA HIS A 41 9.97 4.07 1.14
C HIS A 41 9.66 2.57 1.07
N GLN A 42 10.10 1.87 2.11
CA GLN A 42 9.74 0.51 2.48
C GLN A 42 9.15 0.56 3.90
N ASP A 43 8.19 -0.31 4.21
CA ASP A 43 7.58 -0.38 5.55
C ASP A 43 8.31 -1.35 6.50
N GLY A 44 9.30 -2.09 5.99
CA GLY A 44 10.05 -3.08 6.76
C GLY A 44 9.32 -4.42 6.87
N GLN A 45 8.36 -4.67 5.98
CA GLN A 45 7.62 -5.92 5.88
C GLN A 45 8.23 -6.82 4.78
N ASP A 46 7.83 -8.09 4.74
CA ASP A 46 8.23 -9.00 3.66
C ASP A 46 7.35 -8.75 2.42
N TRP A 47 6.04 -8.67 2.65
CA TRP A 47 5.03 -8.46 1.62
C TRP A 47 3.95 -7.53 2.11
N ILE A 48 3.46 -6.67 1.21
CA ILE A 48 2.35 -5.75 1.46
C ILE A 48 1.28 -5.97 0.41
N PHE A 49 0.04 -6.11 0.84
CA PHE A 49 -1.15 -6.11 0.01
C PHE A 49 -1.89 -4.79 0.28
N MET A 50 -2.05 -3.97 -0.74
CA MET A 50 -2.83 -2.73 -0.67
C MET A 50 -4.14 -2.94 -1.42
N HIS A 51 -5.22 -3.17 -0.70
CA HIS A 51 -6.55 -3.33 -1.28
C HIS A 51 -7.27 -2.00 -1.29
N PHE A 52 -7.64 -1.53 -2.48
CA PHE A 52 -8.55 -0.40 -2.62
C PHE A 52 -9.94 -0.77 -2.13
N ILE A 53 -10.51 0.08 -1.28
CA ILE A 53 -11.88 -0.09 -0.78
C ILE A 53 -12.81 0.90 -1.46
N HIS A 54 -12.54 2.19 -1.33
CA HIS A 54 -13.40 3.21 -1.92
C HIS A 54 -12.67 4.55 -2.03
N SER A 55 -13.12 5.41 -2.93
CA SER A 55 -12.74 6.80 -2.94
C SER A 55 -13.94 7.67 -3.27
N HIS A 56 -13.89 8.92 -2.79
CA HIS A 56 -14.95 9.89 -3.02
C HIS A 56 -14.34 11.27 -3.23
N ASN A 57 -14.75 11.93 -4.32
CA ASN A 57 -14.33 13.29 -4.67
C ASN A 57 -12.80 13.46 -4.73
N THR A 58 -12.05 12.40 -5.02
CA THR A 58 -10.59 12.43 -5.11
C THR A 58 -10.13 12.50 -6.55
N GLU A 59 -9.15 13.35 -6.85
CA GLU A 59 -8.31 13.12 -8.05
C GLU A 59 -7.66 11.72 -7.95
N PRO A 60 -7.25 11.10 -9.07
CA PRO A 60 -6.59 9.80 -9.03
C PRO A 60 -5.37 9.79 -8.08
N VAL A 61 -5.41 8.90 -7.09
CA VAL A 61 -4.29 8.69 -6.18
C VAL A 61 -3.38 7.64 -6.80
N ILE A 62 -2.28 8.12 -7.36
CA ILE A 62 -1.30 7.32 -8.08
C ILE A 62 -0.45 6.55 -7.08
N SER A 63 -0.43 5.23 -7.22
CA SER A 63 0.52 4.34 -6.56
C SER A 63 1.71 4.09 -7.49
N GLU A 64 2.91 4.25 -6.96
CA GLU A 64 4.15 4.02 -7.68
C GLU A 64 5.01 2.96 -6.99
N VAL A 65 5.72 2.16 -7.80
CA VAL A 65 6.68 1.16 -7.34
C VAL A 65 8.03 1.40 -7.99
N HIS A 66 9.10 1.42 -7.21
CA HIS A 66 10.45 1.79 -7.63
C HIS A 66 11.45 0.67 -7.30
N ALA A 67 12.52 0.61 -8.08
CA ALA A 67 13.65 -0.30 -7.84
C ALA A 67 14.59 0.21 -6.73
N THR A 68 14.67 1.53 -6.52
CA THR A 68 15.52 2.18 -5.52
C THR A 68 14.73 3.26 -4.77
N ALA A 69 15.33 3.82 -3.72
CA ALA A 69 14.75 4.93 -2.95
C ALA A 69 14.83 6.29 -3.68
N ASP A 70 15.54 6.35 -4.81
CA ASP A 70 15.74 7.57 -5.58
C ASP A 70 14.56 7.83 -6.55
N GLU A 71 14.41 9.07 -6.99
CA GLU A 71 13.36 9.49 -7.93
C GLU A 71 13.62 9.09 -9.39
N ALA A 72 14.07 7.86 -9.61
CA ALA A 72 14.09 7.27 -10.94
C ALA A 72 12.65 6.97 -11.42
N PRO A 73 12.41 6.87 -12.75
CA PRO A 73 11.11 6.48 -13.28
C PRO A 73 10.58 5.20 -12.61
N PRO A 74 9.31 5.16 -12.20
CA PRO A 74 8.78 4.01 -11.49
C PRO A 74 8.63 2.81 -12.42
N LEU A 75 8.77 1.61 -11.85
CA LEU A 75 8.47 0.32 -12.51
C LEU A 75 6.96 0.15 -12.74
N LEU A 76 6.14 0.77 -11.89
CA LEU A 76 4.69 0.79 -11.96
C LEU A 76 4.19 2.18 -11.61
N HIS A 77 3.26 2.71 -12.38
CA HIS A 77 2.57 3.97 -12.10
C HIS A 77 1.08 3.78 -12.44
N THR A 78 0.23 3.64 -11.43
CA THR A 78 -1.19 3.32 -11.63
C THR A 78 -2.09 3.87 -10.52
N ALA A 79 -3.35 4.13 -10.82
CA ALA A 79 -4.38 4.39 -9.81
C ALA A 79 -5.16 3.09 -9.54
N LEU A 80 -5.47 2.82 -8.28
CA LEU A 80 -6.42 1.76 -7.93
C LEU A 80 -7.82 2.37 -7.84
N GLU A 81 -8.77 1.83 -8.60
CA GLU A 81 -10.11 2.42 -8.82
C GLU A 81 -11.25 1.45 -8.50
N TYR A 82 -11.02 0.13 -8.57
CA TYR A 82 -12.06 -0.86 -8.38
C TYR A 82 -12.02 -1.50 -7.00
N PHE A 83 -13.19 -1.80 -6.41
CA PHE A 83 -13.27 -2.46 -5.10
C PHE A 83 -12.45 -3.76 -5.08
N LEU A 84 -11.56 -3.86 -4.09
CA LEU A 84 -10.57 -4.94 -3.92
C LEU A 84 -9.56 -5.07 -5.07
N GLU A 85 -9.42 -4.06 -5.93
CA GLU A 85 -8.23 -3.93 -6.74
C GLU A 85 -7.02 -3.84 -5.83
N THR A 86 -6.02 -4.67 -6.10
CA THR A 86 -4.95 -4.95 -5.15
C THR A 86 -3.59 -4.73 -5.79
N LEU A 87 -2.76 -3.93 -5.15
CA LEU A 87 -1.32 -3.89 -5.42
C LEU A 87 -0.58 -4.76 -4.40
N ILE A 88 0.24 -5.70 -4.88
CA ILE A 88 1.04 -6.59 -4.04
C ILE A 88 2.51 -6.23 -4.24
N ILE A 89 3.22 -5.93 -3.15
CA ILE A 89 4.62 -5.50 -3.18
C ILE A 89 5.48 -6.45 -2.37
N ASN A 90 6.63 -6.86 -2.94
CA ASN A 90 7.74 -7.43 -2.17
C ASN A 90 8.49 -6.27 -1.50
N ASP A 91 8.10 -5.94 -0.28
CA ASP A 91 8.59 -4.74 0.42
C ASP A 91 10.06 -4.87 0.82
N LYS A 92 10.61 -6.09 0.88
CA LYS A 92 12.06 -6.31 1.04
C LYS A 92 12.90 -5.86 -0.14
N ARG A 93 12.32 -5.76 -1.34
CA ARG A 93 13.08 -5.55 -2.60
C ARG A 93 12.69 -4.29 -3.35
N LEU A 94 11.49 -3.78 -3.14
CA LEU A 94 10.93 -2.69 -3.91
C LEU A 94 10.53 -1.57 -2.96
N TYR A 95 10.63 -0.36 -3.46
CA TYR A 95 10.18 0.83 -2.76
C TYR A 95 8.86 1.29 -3.36
N HIS A 96 8.07 2.02 -2.59
CA HIS A 96 6.78 2.48 -3.05
C HIS A 96 6.41 3.84 -2.48
N ARG A 97 5.48 4.52 -3.18
CA ARG A 97 4.85 5.76 -2.73
C ARG A 97 3.43 5.84 -3.27
N ALA A 98 2.64 6.71 -2.67
CA ALA A 98 1.35 7.10 -3.22
C ALA A 98 1.24 8.62 -3.25
N SER A 99 0.68 9.18 -4.33
CA SER A 99 0.44 10.61 -4.43
C SER A 99 -0.54 11.10 -3.36
N ASN A 100 -0.59 12.40 -3.15
CA ASN A 100 -1.48 13.00 -2.18
C ASN A 100 -2.96 12.80 -2.57
N VAL A 101 -3.81 12.71 -1.56
CA VAL A 101 -5.25 12.83 -1.76
C VAL A 101 -5.59 14.31 -2.00
N ARG A 102 -6.21 14.59 -3.15
CA ARG A 102 -6.63 15.92 -3.60
C ARG A 102 -8.12 15.93 -3.96
N GLN A 103 -8.80 17.03 -3.72
CA GLN A 103 -10.22 17.18 -4.03
C GLN A 103 -10.43 17.45 -5.52
N ILE A 104 -11.35 16.74 -6.18
CA ILE A 104 -11.87 17.16 -7.50
C ILE A 104 -12.68 18.45 -7.34
N SER A 105 -13.59 18.47 -6.37
CA SER A 105 -14.40 19.64 -6.02
C SER A 105 -14.02 20.16 -4.64
N PRO A 106 -13.57 21.43 -4.50
CA PRO A 106 -13.09 21.97 -3.23
C PRO A 106 -14.20 22.17 -2.19
N THR A 107 -15.46 22.16 -2.62
CA THR A 107 -16.64 22.41 -1.76
C THR A 107 -17.03 21.20 -0.90
N ASN A 108 -16.66 19.98 -1.31
CA ASN A 108 -16.96 18.75 -0.59
C ASN A 108 -15.67 18.10 -0.10
N MET A 109 -15.68 17.47 1.07
CA MET A 109 -14.52 16.68 1.53
C MET A 109 -14.20 15.56 0.52
N ALA A 110 -12.94 15.15 0.43
CA ALA A 110 -12.49 14.01 -0.35
C ALA A 110 -11.82 12.96 0.55
N TYR A 111 -11.94 11.69 0.19
CA TYR A 111 -11.25 10.62 0.90
C TYR A 111 -10.92 9.41 0.02
N ARG A 112 -9.93 8.64 0.48
CA ARG A 112 -9.57 7.32 -0.05
C ARG A 112 -9.45 6.32 1.10
N ASP A 113 -10.13 5.19 0.94
CA ASP A 113 -10.15 4.06 1.86
C ASP A 113 -9.30 2.91 1.34
N LEU A 114 -8.49 2.35 2.24
CA LEU A 114 -7.61 1.23 1.97
C LEU A 114 -7.71 0.19 3.08
N LEU A 115 -7.48 -1.05 2.71
CA LEU A 115 -7.14 -2.14 3.62
C LEU A 115 -5.76 -2.65 3.25
N LEU A 116 -4.82 -2.55 4.18
CA LEU A 116 -3.49 -3.12 4.04
C LEU A 116 -3.43 -4.44 4.81
N VAL A 117 -2.89 -5.46 4.18
CA VAL A 117 -2.51 -6.73 4.83
C VAL A 117 -1.04 -6.95 4.58
N THR A 118 -0.27 -7.06 5.65
CA THR A 118 1.18 -7.20 5.56
C THR A 118 1.64 -8.50 6.17
N PHE A 119 2.75 -9.02 5.66
CA PHE A 119 3.40 -10.22 6.17
C PHE A 119 4.82 -9.87 6.54
N ARG A 120 5.27 -10.30 7.72
CA ARG A 120 6.65 -10.19 8.15
C ARG A 120 7.10 -11.48 8.81
N GLN A 121 8.20 -12.04 8.34
CA GLN A 121 8.76 -13.25 8.94
C GLN A 121 9.22 -12.94 10.37
N LEU A 122 8.82 -13.79 11.32
CA LEU A 122 9.30 -13.71 12.70
C LEU A 122 10.65 -14.43 12.82
N PRO A 123 11.55 -13.95 13.70
CA PRO A 123 12.77 -14.69 14.02
C PRO A 123 12.43 -16.10 14.52
N GLU A 124 13.27 -17.09 14.18
CA GLU A 124 13.14 -18.42 14.77
C GLU A 124 13.27 -18.31 16.29
N GLN A 125 12.30 -18.88 17.01
CA GLN A 125 12.42 -19.01 18.46
C GLN A 125 13.56 -19.99 18.74
N GLN A 126 14.63 -19.51 19.36
CA GLN A 126 15.67 -20.37 19.90
C GLN A 126 15.02 -21.30 20.93
N LYS A 127 14.94 -22.59 20.59
CA LYS A 127 14.51 -23.63 21.53
C LYS A 127 15.55 -23.65 22.66
N SER A 128 15.13 -23.26 23.86
CA SER A 128 15.88 -23.43 25.11
C SER A 128 16.14 -24.90 25.41
#